data_AF-A0A6J4P4D3-F1
#
_entry.id   AF-A0A6J4P4D3-F1
#
_cell.length_a   1.000
_cell.length_b   1.000
_cell.length_c   1.000
_cell.angle_alpha   90.00
_cell.angle_beta   90.00
_cell.angle_gamma   90.00
#
_symmetry.space_group_name_H-M   'P 1'
#
loop_
_entity.id
_entity.type
_entity.pdbx_description
1 polymer ?
#
loop_
_entity_poly.entity_id
_entity_poly.type
_entity_poly.pdbx_seq_one_letter_code
_entity_poly.pdbx_strand_id
1 'polypeptide(L)'
;RLAIDRIHLAQGLERIGPDVFSEFPVESLKFFALYQRYDSLGQAIAELSTAVQLCCLTHNDLRPNNILLHDDWETLSIAPEQPNFLRIIDWERGNWGDPALDLGLMIASYLQIWLNSLVVSSSLDIQESLRLAMTPLEQLQPSINALFKAYFSQFPEILHQRPDFVQRTVQFAGLGLIRQINALIQYQKSFGNMGICMLQVAKSLLCRPEQAIATVFGVSEATLIASVNSVQA
;
A
#
# COMPACT_ATOMS: atom_id res chain seq x y z
N ARG A 1 2.50 -14.65 28.98
CA ARG A 1 2.94 -15.03 27.61
C ARG A 1 1.74 -14.90 26.71
N LEU A 2 1.48 -13.68 26.20
CA LEU A 2 0.43 -13.45 25.21
C LEU A 2 0.94 -14.03 23.89
N ALA A 3 0.20 -14.97 23.33
CA ALA A 3 0.41 -15.39 21.95
C ALA A 3 0.17 -14.15 21.09
N ILE A 4 1.24 -13.57 20.59
CA ILE A 4 1.18 -12.53 19.56
C ILE A 4 0.54 -13.24 18.37
N ASP A 5 -0.72 -12.90 18.07
CA ASP A 5 -1.38 -13.31 16.85
C ASP A 5 -0.41 -12.97 15.71
N ARG A 6 0.09 -14.01 15.03
CA ARG A 6 0.87 -13.81 13.81
C ARG A 6 0.02 -12.91 12.93
N ILE A 7 0.54 -11.76 12.50
CA ILE A 7 -0.19 -10.90 11.57
C ILE A 7 -0.52 -11.76 10.35
N HIS A 8 -1.78 -12.15 10.23
CA HIS A 8 -2.23 -13.05 9.17
C HIS A 8 -2.45 -12.23 7.92
N LEU A 9 -1.34 -11.76 7.32
CA LEU A 9 -1.36 -10.89 6.14
C LEU A 9 -2.10 -11.52 4.96
N ALA A 10 -2.18 -12.86 4.92
CA ALA A 10 -2.88 -13.63 3.92
C ALA A 10 -4.36 -13.96 4.25
N GLN A 11 -4.96 -13.38 5.31
CA GLN A 11 -6.37 -13.59 5.62
C GLN A 11 -7.26 -13.25 4.41
N GLY A 12 -8.13 -14.18 4.02
CA GLY A 12 -9.01 -14.05 2.85
C GLY A 12 -8.35 -14.38 1.50
N LEU A 13 -7.06 -14.76 1.49
CA LEU A 13 -6.33 -15.26 0.32
C LEU A 13 -6.00 -16.76 0.43
N GLU A 14 -6.52 -17.40 1.48
CA GLU A 14 -6.29 -18.80 1.78
C GLU A 14 -6.98 -19.74 0.78
N ARG A 15 -6.63 -21.02 0.87
CA ARG A 15 -7.06 -22.07 -0.04
C ARG A 15 -8.58 -22.06 -0.18
N ILE A 16 -9.06 -21.81 -1.40
CA ILE A 16 -10.48 -21.68 -1.71
C ILE A 16 -11.17 -23.03 -1.57
N GLY A 17 -12.20 -23.06 -0.74
CA GLY A 17 -13.14 -24.16 -0.66
C GLY A 17 -14.26 -24.04 -1.71
N PRO A 18 -15.06 -25.11 -1.90
CA PRO A 18 -16.15 -25.11 -2.87
C PRO A 18 -17.25 -24.06 -2.57
N ASP A 19 -17.32 -23.55 -1.35
CA ASP A 19 -18.17 -22.45 -0.89
C ASP A 19 -18.01 -21.17 -1.72
N VAL A 20 -16.79 -20.86 -2.19
CA VAL A 20 -16.52 -19.67 -3.01
C VAL A 20 -17.31 -19.67 -4.32
N PHE A 21 -17.64 -20.84 -4.89
CA PHE A 21 -18.48 -20.93 -6.09
C PHE A 21 -19.94 -20.52 -5.84
N SER A 22 -20.39 -20.55 -4.59
CA SER A 22 -21.72 -20.08 -4.18
C SER A 22 -21.75 -18.61 -3.77
N GLU A 23 -20.61 -18.06 -3.33
CA GLU A 23 -20.51 -16.69 -2.79
C GLU A 23 -20.06 -15.63 -3.80
N PHE A 24 -19.36 -16.03 -4.87
CA PHE A 24 -18.74 -15.11 -5.81
C PHE A 24 -19.13 -15.39 -7.27
N PRO A 25 -19.38 -14.34 -8.07
CA PRO A 25 -19.57 -14.51 -9.51
C PRO A 25 -18.33 -15.10 -10.18
N VAL A 26 -18.55 -15.79 -11.30
CA VAL A 26 -17.49 -16.45 -12.09
C VAL A 26 -16.36 -15.47 -12.47
N GLU A 27 -16.68 -14.19 -12.70
CA GLU A 27 -15.69 -13.18 -13.03
C GLU A 27 -14.72 -12.91 -11.87
N SER A 28 -15.21 -12.90 -10.63
CA SER A 28 -14.40 -12.76 -9.42
C SER A 28 -13.50 -13.97 -9.17
N LEU A 29 -13.88 -15.17 -9.65
CA LEU A 29 -13.03 -16.36 -9.57
C LEU A 29 -11.73 -16.23 -10.38
N LYS A 30 -11.69 -15.35 -11.38
CA LYS A 30 -10.46 -15.08 -12.15
C LYS A 30 -9.35 -14.50 -11.28
N PHE A 31 -9.68 -13.66 -10.31
CA PHE A 31 -8.68 -13.13 -9.36
C PHE A 31 -7.99 -14.27 -8.63
N PHE A 32 -8.78 -15.16 -8.04
CA PHE A 32 -8.31 -16.30 -7.29
C PHE A 32 -7.45 -17.24 -8.14
N ALA A 33 -7.88 -17.53 -9.37
CA ALA A 33 -7.08 -18.32 -10.31
C ALA A 33 -5.74 -17.64 -10.65
N LEU A 34 -5.72 -16.32 -10.86
CA LEU A 34 -4.49 -15.57 -11.12
C LEU A 34 -3.58 -15.51 -9.89
N TYR A 35 -4.15 -15.27 -8.71
CA TYR A 35 -3.42 -15.25 -7.44
C TYR A 35 -2.75 -16.61 -7.17
N GLN A 36 -3.51 -17.71 -7.29
CA GLN A 36 -3.00 -19.07 -7.08
C GLN A 36 -2.01 -19.51 -8.16
N ARG A 37 -2.10 -18.98 -9.38
CA ARG A 37 -1.13 -19.27 -10.46
C ARG A 37 0.23 -18.63 -10.22
N TYR A 38 0.29 -17.55 -9.43
CA TYR A 38 1.54 -16.86 -9.13
C TYR A 38 2.11 -17.36 -7.80
N ASP A 39 2.78 -18.52 -7.81
CA ASP A 39 3.46 -19.06 -6.62
C ASP A 39 4.37 -18.02 -5.93
N SER A 40 5.04 -17.19 -6.73
CA SER A 40 5.90 -16.12 -6.22
C SER A 40 5.15 -15.06 -5.39
N LEU A 41 3.85 -14.86 -5.66
CA LEU A 41 3.04 -13.89 -4.91
C LEU A 41 2.70 -14.43 -3.51
N GLY A 42 2.26 -15.70 -3.43
CA GLY A 42 2.01 -16.36 -2.15
C GLY A 42 3.29 -16.46 -1.30
N GLN A 43 4.41 -16.81 -1.93
CA GLN A 43 5.72 -16.83 -1.27
C GLN A 43 6.13 -15.44 -0.75
N ALA A 44 6.02 -14.40 -1.57
CA ALA A 44 6.38 -13.03 -1.16
C ALA A 44 5.54 -12.53 0.02
N ILE A 45 4.23 -12.84 0.06
CA ILE A 45 3.36 -12.47 1.20
C ILE A 45 3.74 -13.27 2.46
N ALA A 46 4.09 -14.55 2.33
CA ALA A 46 4.54 -15.36 3.45
C ALA A 46 5.88 -14.83 4.00
N GLU A 47 6.84 -14.51 3.14
CA GLU A 47 8.12 -13.90 3.52
C GLU A 47 7.91 -12.55 4.19
N LEU A 48 7.04 -11.69 3.64
CA LEU A 48 6.68 -10.41 4.25
C LEU A 48 6.10 -10.61 5.66
N SER A 49 5.23 -11.60 5.86
CA SER A 49 4.67 -11.94 7.18
C SER A 49 5.74 -12.35 8.19
N THR A 50 6.77 -13.08 7.75
CA THR A 50 7.90 -13.45 8.62
C THR A 50 8.86 -12.29 8.90
N ALA A 51 8.93 -11.30 8.01
CA ALA A 51 9.81 -10.14 8.11
C ALA A 51 9.21 -8.97 8.91
N VAL A 52 7.95 -9.10 9.37
CA VAL A 52 7.26 -8.12 10.20
C VAL A 52 8.05 -7.84 11.48
N GLN A 53 8.28 -6.57 11.79
CA GLN A 53 8.89 -6.14 13.05
C GLN A 53 7.91 -5.30 13.87
N LEU A 54 7.43 -5.85 14.99
CA LEU A 54 6.50 -5.16 15.89
C LEU A 54 7.27 -4.22 16.82
N CYS A 55 7.52 -2.98 16.40
CA CYS A 55 8.42 -2.07 17.10
C CYS A 55 7.78 -0.75 17.55
N CYS A 56 6.56 -0.43 17.11
CA CYS A 56 5.84 0.75 17.58
C CYS A 56 4.33 0.53 17.57
N LEU A 57 3.58 1.47 18.15
CA LEU A 57 2.14 1.54 17.95
C LEU A 57 1.89 1.95 16.49
N THR A 58 1.11 1.14 15.78
CA THR A 58 0.66 1.41 14.42
C THR A 58 -0.86 1.43 14.37
N HIS A 59 -1.40 2.11 13.37
CA HIS A 59 -2.83 2.14 13.09
C HIS A 59 -3.31 0.84 12.44
N ASN A 60 -2.48 0.21 11.62
CA ASN A 60 -2.75 -1.00 10.82
C ASN A 60 -3.87 -0.88 9.78
N ASP A 61 -4.41 0.33 9.60
CA ASP A 61 -5.39 0.70 8.57
C ASP A 61 -5.26 2.18 8.17
N LEU A 62 -4.04 2.72 8.19
CA LEU A 62 -3.81 4.13 7.88
C LEU A 62 -4.07 4.39 6.39
N ARG A 63 -5.13 5.17 6.11
CA ARG A 63 -5.61 5.53 4.78
C ARG A 63 -6.24 6.93 4.83
N PRO A 64 -6.40 7.65 3.70
CA PRO A 64 -6.93 9.02 3.69
C PRO A 64 -8.30 9.18 4.36
N ASN A 65 -9.19 8.18 4.27
CA ASN A 65 -10.50 8.20 4.92
C ASN A 65 -10.42 8.18 6.46
N ASN A 66 -9.29 7.76 7.02
CA ASN A 66 -9.01 7.73 8.46
C ASN A 66 -8.20 8.97 8.91
N ILE A 67 -8.05 9.96 8.04
CA ILE A 67 -7.39 11.24 8.32
C ILE A 67 -8.41 12.35 8.10
N LEU A 68 -8.81 13.00 9.18
CA LEU A 68 -9.62 14.20 9.15
C LEU A 68 -8.74 15.42 9.00
N LEU A 69 -9.10 16.29 8.08
CA LEU A 69 -8.48 17.58 7.85
C LEU A 69 -9.51 18.67 8.15
N HIS A 70 -9.12 19.70 8.89
CA HIS A 70 -9.95 20.86 9.14
C HIS A 70 -10.14 21.65 7.83
N ASP A 71 -11.32 22.18 7.56
CA ASP A 71 -11.63 22.87 6.29
C ASP A 71 -10.65 24.03 6.03
N ASP A 72 -10.34 24.81 7.06
CA ASP A 72 -9.40 25.94 7.00
C ASP A 72 -7.91 25.57 7.14
N TRP A 73 -7.52 24.30 6.94
CA TRP A 73 -6.15 23.82 7.19
C TRP A 73 -5.05 24.63 6.50
N GLU A 74 -5.31 25.23 5.34
CA GLU A 74 -4.34 26.07 4.62
C GLU A 74 -4.06 27.40 5.34
N THR A 75 -5.03 27.90 6.11
CA THR A 75 -4.96 29.20 6.81
C THR A 75 -4.62 29.05 8.29
N LEU A 76 -4.88 27.87 8.87
CA LEU A 76 -4.49 27.55 10.23
C LEU A 76 -2.96 27.46 10.30
N SER A 77 -2.35 28.39 11.02
CA SER A 77 -0.91 28.36 11.28
C SER A 77 -0.54 27.05 11.96
N ILE A 78 0.51 26.39 11.43
CA ILE A 78 1.14 25.22 12.05
C ILE A 78 1.91 25.73 13.28
N ALA A 79 1.19 26.15 14.31
CA ALA A 79 1.78 26.40 15.62
C ALA A 79 2.16 25.03 16.21
N PRO A 80 3.42 24.80 16.60
CA PRO A 80 3.90 23.49 17.06
C PRO A 80 3.11 22.91 18.22
N GLU A 81 2.46 23.77 19.01
CA GLU A 81 1.84 23.39 20.27
C GLU A 81 0.43 22.81 20.12
N GLN A 82 -0.28 23.05 19.00
CA GLN A 82 -1.61 22.47 18.72
C GLN A 82 -1.92 22.39 17.21
N PRO A 83 -1.48 21.34 16.50
CA PRO A 83 -1.94 21.08 15.13
C PRO A 83 -3.38 20.54 15.15
N ASN A 84 -4.36 21.38 15.50
CA ASN A 84 -5.77 21.01 15.52
C ASN A 84 -6.37 20.83 14.10
N PHE A 85 -5.57 21.00 13.06
CA PHE A 85 -6.00 20.88 11.67
C PHE A 85 -6.03 19.43 11.17
N LEU A 86 -5.33 18.49 11.82
CA LEU A 86 -5.28 17.09 11.39
C LEU A 86 -5.59 16.14 12.54
N ARG A 87 -6.48 15.17 12.31
CA ARG A 87 -6.78 14.09 13.28
C ARG A 87 -6.79 12.75 12.59
N ILE A 88 -6.12 11.77 13.21
CA ILE A 88 -6.19 10.37 12.79
C ILE A 88 -7.28 9.69 13.63
N ILE A 89 -8.25 9.08 12.96
CA ILE A 89 -9.42 8.44 13.56
C ILE A 89 -9.42 6.93 13.26
N ASP A 90 -10.39 6.20 13.81
CA ASP A 90 -10.62 4.78 13.50
C ASP A 90 -9.49 3.82 13.91
N TRP A 91 -9.04 3.97 15.16
CA TRP A 91 -7.96 3.16 15.76
C TRP A 91 -8.37 1.72 16.15
N GLU A 92 -9.47 1.17 15.62
CA GLU A 92 -9.97 -0.17 16.00
C GLU A 92 -8.96 -1.29 15.71
N ARG A 93 -8.10 -1.10 14.72
CA ARG A 93 -7.01 -2.02 14.32
C ARG A 93 -5.67 -1.64 14.92
N GLY A 94 -5.62 -0.56 15.70
CA GLY A 94 -4.41 -0.03 16.30
C GLY A 94 -3.78 -1.05 17.25
N ASN A 95 -2.51 -1.37 17.05
CA ASN A 95 -1.78 -2.32 17.89
C ASN A 95 -0.27 -2.12 17.78
N TRP A 96 0.51 -2.85 18.57
CA TRP A 96 1.95 -2.95 18.37
C TRP A 96 2.23 -3.64 17.03
N GLY A 97 2.88 -2.93 16.12
CA GLY A 97 2.96 -3.31 14.71
C GLY A 97 4.22 -2.81 14.02
N ASP A 98 4.23 -3.05 12.72
CA ASP A 98 5.33 -2.70 11.83
C ASP A 98 5.08 -1.34 11.19
N PRO A 99 5.91 -0.31 11.45
CA PRO A 99 5.69 1.04 10.93
C PRO A 99 5.65 1.11 9.40
N ALA A 100 6.32 0.18 8.71
CA ALA A 100 6.29 0.12 7.25
C ALA A 100 4.90 -0.27 6.71
N LEU A 101 4.04 -0.90 7.53
CA LEU A 101 2.67 -1.23 7.15
C LEU A 101 1.83 0.04 6.97
N ASP A 102 1.80 0.93 7.94
CA ASP A 102 1.00 2.16 7.87
C ASP A 102 1.44 3.05 6.71
N LEU A 103 2.77 3.22 6.54
CA LEU A 103 3.31 3.98 5.41
C LEU A 103 2.99 3.30 4.08
N GLY A 104 3.09 1.97 4.01
CA GLY A 104 2.72 1.19 2.84
C GLY A 104 1.24 1.31 2.47
N LEU A 105 0.33 1.30 3.45
CA LEU A 105 -1.10 1.45 3.21
C LEU A 105 -1.46 2.85 2.69
N MET A 106 -0.82 3.90 3.21
CA MET A 106 -0.97 5.26 2.67
C MET A 106 -0.47 5.36 1.23
N ILE A 107 0.68 4.78 0.91
CA ILE A 107 1.20 4.72 -0.46
C ILE A 107 0.25 3.93 -1.37
N ALA A 108 -0.29 2.80 -0.89
CA ALA A 108 -1.29 2.04 -1.63
C ALA A 108 -2.53 2.88 -1.96
N SER A 109 -2.97 3.78 -1.08
CA SER A 109 -4.06 4.71 -1.38
C SER A 109 -3.73 5.68 -2.52
N TYR A 110 -2.51 6.20 -2.61
CA TYR A 110 -2.09 6.99 -3.77
C TYR A 110 -2.04 6.14 -5.05
N LEU A 111 -1.48 4.92 -4.98
CA LEU A 111 -1.47 4.01 -6.13
C LEU A 111 -2.88 3.65 -6.59
N GLN A 112 -3.85 3.57 -5.69
CA GLN A 112 -5.26 3.38 -6.02
C GLN A 112 -5.85 4.56 -6.78
N ILE A 113 -5.49 5.82 -6.45
CA ILE A 113 -5.93 6.99 -7.23
C ILE A 113 -5.49 6.83 -8.69
N TRP A 114 -4.22 6.49 -8.91
CA TRP A 114 -3.68 6.24 -10.25
C TRP A 114 -4.40 5.06 -10.94
N LEU A 115 -4.50 3.90 -10.29
CA LEU A 115 -5.08 2.69 -10.86
C LEU A 115 -6.60 2.80 -11.13
N ASN A 116 -7.32 3.59 -10.34
CA ASN A 116 -8.74 3.85 -10.56
C ASN A 116 -8.98 4.88 -11.69
N SER A 117 -7.94 5.60 -12.10
CA SER A 117 -7.99 6.57 -13.21
C SER A 117 -7.69 5.96 -14.59
N LEU A 118 -7.49 4.64 -14.65
CA LEU A 118 -7.15 3.93 -15.89
C LEU A 118 -8.31 3.94 -16.88
N VAL A 119 -7.99 4.25 -18.14
CA VAL A 119 -8.91 4.05 -19.25
C VAL A 119 -8.89 2.57 -19.63
N VAL A 120 -9.98 1.88 -19.30
CA VAL A 120 -10.14 0.45 -19.59
C VAL A 120 -10.92 0.28 -20.89
N SER A 121 -10.28 -0.31 -21.90
CA SER A 121 -10.91 -0.76 -23.14
C SER A 121 -10.43 -2.15 -23.51
N SER A 122 -11.27 -2.96 -24.16
CA SER A 122 -10.87 -4.27 -24.70
C SER A 122 -9.85 -4.17 -25.84
N SER A 123 -9.62 -2.97 -26.37
CA SER A 123 -8.66 -2.69 -27.45
C SER A 123 -7.29 -2.21 -26.95
N LEU A 124 -7.15 -1.95 -25.65
CA LEU A 124 -5.90 -1.46 -25.06
C LEU A 124 -5.20 -2.61 -24.34
N ASP A 125 -3.88 -2.72 -24.52
CA ASP A 125 -3.08 -3.55 -23.64
C ASP A 125 -2.89 -2.86 -22.28
N ILE A 126 -2.35 -3.61 -21.32
CA ILE A 126 -2.20 -3.13 -19.94
C ILE A 126 -1.22 -1.95 -19.87
N GLN A 127 -0.13 -1.97 -20.62
CA GLN A 127 0.87 -0.89 -20.60
C GLN A 127 0.28 0.39 -21.16
N GLU A 128 -0.55 0.28 -22.19
CA GLU A 128 -1.25 1.41 -22.80
C GLU A 128 -2.32 1.97 -21.86
N SER A 129 -3.12 1.11 -21.20
CA SER A 129 -4.04 1.55 -20.16
C SER A 129 -3.34 2.29 -19.02
N LEU A 130 -2.18 1.81 -18.56
CA LEU A 130 -1.38 2.47 -17.51
C LEU A 130 -0.87 3.85 -17.94
N ARG A 131 -0.47 4.00 -19.22
CA ARG A 131 -0.03 5.28 -19.78
C ARG A 131 -1.15 6.28 -20.01
N LEU A 132 -2.37 5.80 -20.25
CA LEU A 132 -3.56 6.61 -20.49
C LEU A 132 -4.34 6.92 -19.21
N ALA A 133 -3.76 6.68 -18.03
CA ALA A 133 -4.35 7.05 -16.75
C ALA A 133 -4.69 8.56 -16.72
N MET A 134 -5.94 8.89 -16.38
CA MET A 134 -6.38 10.29 -16.27
C MET A 134 -5.64 11.04 -15.15
N THR A 135 -5.20 10.31 -14.12
CA THR A 135 -4.32 10.81 -13.07
C THR A 135 -3.02 10.01 -13.12
N PRO A 136 -2.02 10.46 -13.89
CA PRO A 136 -0.77 9.73 -14.06
C PRO A 136 0.03 9.67 -12.75
N LEU A 137 0.78 8.58 -12.55
CA LEU A 137 1.52 8.32 -11.31
C LEU A 137 2.52 9.44 -10.99
N GLU A 138 3.11 10.05 -12.02
CA GLU A 138 4.05 11.16 -11.93
C GLU A 138 3.46 12.39 -11.22
N GLN A 139 2.13 12.59 -11.28
CA GLN A 139 1.45 13.66 -10.54
C GLN A 139 1.28 13.33 -9.05
N LEU A 140 1.30 12.05 -8.68
CA LEU A 140 1.14 11.59 -7.29
C LEU A 140 2.49 11.38 -6.59
N GLN A 141 3.55 11.11 -7.34
CA GLN A 141 4.91 10.91 -6.83
C GLN A 141 5.38 12.05 -5.90
N PRO A 142 5.13 13.34 -6.16
CA PRO A 142 5.50 14.41 -5.23
C PRO A 142 4.88 14.25 -3.83
N SER A 143 3.59 13.88 -3.74
CA SER A 143 2.90 13.63 -2.47
C SER A 143 3.44 12.39 -1.77
N ILE A 144 3.71 11.31 -2.51
CA ILE A 144 4.33 10.09 -1.98
C ILE A 144 5.71 10.39 -1.38
N ASN A 145 6.54 11.16 -2.11
CA ASN A 145 7.85 11.58 -1.64
C ASN A 145 7.76 12.50 -0.42
N ALA A 146 6.81 13.43 -0.38
CA ALA A 146 6.61 14.33 0.76
C ALA A 146 6.21 13.55 2.02
N LEU A 147 5.25 12.62 1.90
CA LEU A 147 4.84 11.72 2.98
C LEU A 147 6.04 10.92 3.51
N PHE A 148 6.78 10.29 2.61
CA PHE A 148 7.97 9.51 2.94
C PHE A 148 8.99 10.38 3.68
N LYS A 149 9.40 11.52 3.12
CA LYS A 149 10.36 12.44 3.73
C LYS A 149 9.92 12.91 5.12
N ALA A 150 8.66 13.30 5.28
CA ALA A 150 8.12 13.74 6.56
C ALA A 150 8.19 12.63 7.62
N TYR A 151 7.92 11.38 7.22
CA TYR A 151 8.04 10.23 8.10
C TYR A 151 9.47 10.06 8.65
N PHE A 152 10.49 10.08 7.79
CA PHE A 152 11.89 9.90 8.24
C PHE A 152 12.50 11.15 8.87
N SER A 153 11.98 12.36 8.60
CA SER A 153 12.40 13.53 9.38
C SER A 153 11.99 13.40 10.84
N GLN A 154 10.89 12.68 11.13
CA GLN A 154 10.41 12.45 12.50
C GLN A 154 10.96 11.15 13.11
N PHE A 155 11.29 10.15 12.29
CA PHE A 155 11.87 8.88 12.74
C PHE A 155 13.11 8.48 11.91
N PRO A 156 14.25 9.21 12.02
CA PRO A 156 15.49 8.92 11.29
C PRO A 156 16.04 7.52 11.51
N GLU A 157 15.98 7.06 12.76
CA GLU A 157 16.75 5.91 13.24
C GLU A 157 16.26 4.60 12.62
N ILE A 158 15.04 4.59 12.08
CA ILE A 158 14.45 3.39 11.48
C ILE A 158 15.26 2.90 10.27
N LEU A 159 15.90 3.78 9.51
CA LEU A 159 16.76 3.37 8.38
C LEU A 159 18.06 2.71 8.85
N HIS A 160 18.55 3.08 10.03
CA HIS A 160 19.71 2.44 10.64
C HIS A 160 19.36 1.11 11.28
N GLN A 161 18.22 1.05 11.99
CA GLN A 161 17.74 -0.17 12.64
C GLN A 161 17.22 -1.20 11.64
N ARG A 162 16.66 -0.73 10.52
CA ARG A 162 16.05 -1.55 9.49
C ARG A 162 16.41 -1.03 8.09
N PRO A 163 17.55 -1.46 7.53
CA PRO A 163 18.00 -1.04 6.22
C PRO A 163 17.05 -1.42 5.07
N ASP A 164 16.23 -2.47 5.24
CA ASP A 164 15.23 -2.91 4.26
C ASP A 164 13.87 -2.18 4.38
N PHE A 165 13.76 -1.15 5.23
CA PHE A 165 12.48 -0.49 5.53
C PHE A 165 11.77 0.07 4.29
N VAL A 166 12.51 0.64 3.34
CA VAL A 166 11.93 1.18 2.08
C VAL A 166 11.31 0.05 1.26
N GLN A 167 12.04 -1.06 1.11
CA GLN A 167 11.56 -2.25 0.41
C GLN A 167 10.31 -2.83 1.10
N ARG A 168 10.31 -2.92 2.44
CA ARG A 168 9.15 -3.39 3.22
C ARG A 168 7.95 -2.49 3.04
N THR A 169 8.15 -1.18 3.04
CA THR A 169 7.10 -0.19 2.78
C THR A 169 6.46 -0.42 1.41
N VAL A 170 7.27 -0.64 0.37
CA VAL A 170 6.80 -0.96 -0.98
C VAL A 170 6.03 -2.29 -1.01
N GLN A 171 6.54 -3.33 -0.34
CA GLN A 171 5.83 -4.61 -0.24
C GLN A 171 4.49 -4.48 0.48
N PHE A 172 4.43 -3.71 1.58
CA PHE A 172 3.17 -3.43 2.28
C PHE A 172 2.20 -2.60 1.44
N ALA A 173 2.69 -1.71 0.57
CA ALA A 173 1.84 -1.06 -0.42
C ALA A 173 1.24 -2.07 -1.40
N GLY A 174 2.04 -3.03 -1.87
CA GLY A 174 1.57 -4.15 -2.68
C GLY A 174 0.51 -5.00 -1.96
N LEU A 175 0.72 -5.30 -0.67
CA LEU A 175 -0.28 -5.98 0.14
C LEU A 175 -1.57 -5.15 0.29
N GLY A 176 -1.45 -3.83 0.45
CA GLY A 176 -2.59 -2.91 0.48
C GLY A 176 -3.43 -3.00 -0.79
N LEU A 177 -2.80 -3.11 -1.97
CA LEU A 177 -3.50 -3.33 -3.23
C LEU A 177 -4.21 -4.69 -3.28
N ILE A 178 -3.58 -5.76 -2.80
CA ILE A 178 -4.25 -7.08 -2.71
C ILE A 178 -5.49 -7.01 -1.81
N ARG A 179 -5.38 -6.34 -0.65
CA ARG A 179 -6.53 -6.12 0.26
C ARG A 179 -7.64 -5.34 -0.43
N GLN A 180 -7.29 -4.34 -1.24
CA GLN A 180 -8.28 -3.59 -2.00
C GLN A 180 -8.99 -4.45 -3.05
N ILE A 181 -8.26 -5.31 -3.77
CA ILE A 181 -8.88 -6.24 -4.73
C ILE A 181 -9.87 -7.17 -4.01
N ASN A 182 -9.49 -7.71 -2.85
CA ASN A 182 -10.38 -8.54 -2.03
C ASN A 182 -11.64 -7.77 -1.63
N ALA A 183 -11.51 -6.51 -1.19
CA ALA A 183 -12.65 -5.68 -0.85
C ALA A 183 -13.57 -5.44 -2.06
N LEU A 184 -13.00 -5.11 -3.23
CA LEU A 184 -13.78 -4.94 -4.47
C LEU A 184 -14.57 -6.21 -4.82
N ILE A 185 -13.94 -7.38 -4.73
CA ILE A 185 -14.58 -8.66 -5.00
C ILE A 185 -15.69 -8.96 -3.97
N GLN A 186 -15.47 -8.66 -2.69
CA GLN A 186 -16.46 -8.89 -1.64
C GLN A 186 -17.68 -7.96 -1.76
N TYR A 187 -17.46 -6.66 -1.98
CA TYR A 187 -18.53 -5.66 -1.96
C TYR A 187 -19.17 -5.43 -3.32
N GLN A 188 -18.37 -5.37 -4.39
CA GLN A 188 -18.84 -5.06 -5.74
C GLN A 188 -19.04 -6.30 -6.61
N LYS A 189 -18.58 -7.48 -6.14
CA LYS A 189 -18.74 -8.76 -6.84
C LYS A 189 -18.21 -8.70 -8.27
N SER A 190 -17.17 -7.90 -8.50
CA SER A 190 -16.58 -7.65 -9.81
C SER A 190 -15.07 -7.81 -9.78
N PHE A 191 -14.50 -8.27 -10.90
CA PHE A 191 -13.06 -8.30 -11.13
C PHE A 191 -12.78 -8.16 -12.62
N GLY A 192 -12.65 -6.90 -13.06
CA GLY A 192 -12.38 -6.53 -14.44
C GLY A 192 -10.91 -6.25 -14.73
N ASN A 193 -10.62 -5.66 -15.88
CA ASN A 193 -9.25 -5.34 -16.31
C ASN A 193 -8.52 -4.41 -15.31
N MET A 194 -9.23 -3.47 -14.67
CA MET A 194 -8.65 -2.65 -13.60
C MET A 194 -8.12 -3.51 -12.45
N GLY A 195 -8.88 -4.52 -12.02
CA GLY A 195 -8.45 -5.47 -10.98
C GLY A 195 -7.25 -6.30 -11.42
N ILE A 196 -7.16 -6.65 -12.71
CA ILE A 196 -5.99 -7.34 -13.30
C ILE A 196 -4.77 -6.42 -13.27
N CYS A 197 -4.89 -5.16 -13.68
CA CYS A 197 -3.81 -4.17 -13.62
C CYS A 197 -3.34 -3.97 -12.18
N MET A 198 -4.27 -3.81 -11.24
CA MET A 198 -3.97 -3.68 -9.81
C MET A 198 -3.23 -4.91 -9.26
N LEU A 199 -3.63 -6.12 -9.65
CA LEU A 199 -2.94 -7.36 -9.26
C LEU A 199 -1.52 -7.42 -9.83
N GLN A 200 -1.31 -6.98 -11.07
CA GLN A 200 0.02 -6.95 -11.68
C GLN A 200 0.95 -5.96 -10.98
N VAL A 201 0.45 -4.76 -10.66
CA VAL A 201 1.20 -3.78 -9.86
C VAL A 201 1.49 -4.33 -8.47
N ALA A 202 0.50 -4.87 -7.78
CA ALA A 202 0.68 -5.49 -6.46
C ALA A 202 1.75 -6.60 -6.47
N LYS A 203 1.74 -7.46 -7.50
CA LYS A 203 2.75 -8.49 -7.70
C LYS A 203 4.14 -7.91 -7.88
N SER A 204 4.29 -6.83 -8.66
CA SER A 204 5.58 -6.16 -8.82
C SER A 204 6.12 -5.64 -7.49
N LEU A 205 5.27 -4.95 -6.72
CA LEU A 205 5.62 -4.38 -5.42
C LEU A 205 6.00 -5.46 -4.39
N LEU A 206 5.27 -6.57 -4.35
CA LEU A 206 5.52 -7.67 -3.41
C LEU A 206 6.74 -8.51 -3.79
N CYS A 207 6.86 -8.89 -5.07
CA CYS A 207 7.86 -9.86 -5.53
C CYS A 207 9.19 -9.23 -5.95
N ARG A 208 9.21 -7.94 -6.31
CA ARG A 208 10.41 -7.22 -6.79
C ARG A 208 10.46 -5.79 -6.23
N PRO A 209 10.45 -5.64 -4.89
CA PRO A 209 10.35 -4.32 -4.27
C PRO A 209 11.49 -3.39 -4.68
N GLU A 210 12.74 -3.88 -4.80
CA GLU A 210 13.87 -3.00 -5.14
C GLU A 210 13.70 -2.35 -6.53
N GLN A 211 13.18 -3.12 -7.50
CA GLN A 211 12.89 -2.62 -8.84
C GLN A 211 11.71 -1.65 -8.84
N ALA A 212 10.72 -1.89 -7.98
CA ALA A 212 9.50 -1.12 -7.94
C ALA A 212 9.63 0.24 -7.23
N ILE A 213 10.65 0.44 -6.38
CA ILE A 213 10.91 1.72 -5.69
C ILE A 213 10.97 2.87 -6.70
N ALA A 214 11.73 2.73 -7.78
CA ALA A 214 11.89 3.79 -8.77
C ALA A 214 10.56 4.19 -9.44
N THR A 215 9.66 3.22 -9.65
CA THR A 215 8.32 3.48 -10.19
C THR A 215 7.43 4.18 -9.17
N VAL A 216 7.42 3.70 -7.92
CA VAL A 216 6.56 4.26 -6.85
C VAL A 216 6.95 5.68 -6.49
N PHE A 217 8.25 5.94 -6.35
CA PHE A 217 8.77 7.23 -5.87
C PHE A 217 9.25 8.14 -7.01
N GLY A 218 9.38 7.67 -8.25
CA GLY A 218 9.94 8.44 -9.36
C GLY A 218 11.45 8.70 -9.27
N VAL A 219 12.11 8.20 -8.22
CA VAL A 219 13.54 8.34 -7.95
C VAL A 219 14.11 7.02 -7.41
N SER A 220 15.42 6.83 -7.55
CA SER A 220 16.09 5.65 -7.00
C SER A 220 16.05 5.64 -5.46
N GLU A 221 16.17 4.45 -4.86
CA GLU A 221 16.24 4.30 -3.40
C GLU A 221 17.38 5.13 -2.79
N ALA A 222 18.55 5.14 -3.44
CA ALA A 222 19.70 5.92 -2.99
C ALA A 222 19.40 7.43 -2.99
N THR A 223 18.72 7.93 -4.02
CA THR A 223 18.29 9.34 -4.10
C THR A 223 17.25 9.66 -3.02
N LEU A 224 16.31 8.73 -2.78
CA LEU A 224 15.28 8.89 -1.77
C LEU A 224 15.89 8.99 -0.37
N ILE A 225 16.80 8.09 0.00
CA ILE A 225 17.50 8.09 1.28
C ILE A 225 18.40 9.32 1.43
N ALA A 226 19.14 9.70 0.39
CA ALA A 226 19.98 10.90 0.43
C ALA A 226 19.16 12.18 0.71
N SER A 227 17.95 12.25 0.16
CA SER A 227 17.06 13.41 0.35
C SER A 227 16.51 13.55 1.77
N VAL A 228 16.46 12.46 2.54
CA VAL A 228 16.10 12.48 3.97
C VAL A 228 17.24 13.04 4.79
N ASN A 229 18.48 12.60 4.52
CA ASN A 229 19.65 13.04 5.26
C ASN A 229 19.94 14.55 5.06
N SER A 230 19.62 15.11 3.90
CA SER A 230 19.75 16.56 3.65
C SER A 230 18.74 17.43 4.40
N VAL A 231 17.65 16.86 4.92
CA VAL A 231 16.65 17.59 5.73
C VAL A 231 17.06 17.63 7.21
N GLN A 232 18.00 16.77 7.62
CA GLN A 232 18.47 16.64 9.01
C GLN A 232 19.77 17.41 9.29
N ALA A 233 20.39 18.02 8.26
CA ALA A 233 21.60 18.84 8.36
C ALA A 233 21.25 20.33 8.32
#